data_AF-A0A536Z0N7-F1
#
_entry.id   AF-A0A536Z0N7-F1
#
_cell.length_a   1.000
_cell.length_b   1.000
_cell.length_c   1.000
_cell.angle_alpha   90.00
_cell.angle_beta   90.00
_cell.angle_gamma   90.00
#
_symmetry.space_group_name_H-M   'P 1'
#
loop_
_entity.id
_entity.type
_entity.pdbx_description
1 polymer ?
#
loop_
_entity_poly.entity_id
_entity_poly.type
_entity_poly.pdbx_seq_one_letter_code
_entity_poly.pdbx_strand_id
1 'polypeptide(L)'
;VGSTRRSLALPDLPTTLEAGVPNSDYNFWVGMFAPAKTPREVVNHLYLETAKALRAADVREKMARLGAEPMDYNPEQFNAYLREEIAANAALVKAAGIKSE
;
A
#
# COMPACT_ATOMS: atom_id res chain seq x y z
N VAL A 1 2.04 -10.20 8.13
CA VAL A 1 1.36 -11.52 8.29
C VAL A 1 0.58 -11.83 7.02
N GLY A 2 -0.44 -11.04 6.66
CA GLY A 2 -1.17 -11.19 5.38
C GLY A 2 -0.44 -10.60 4.16
N SER A 3 0.87 -10.79 4.05
CA SER A 3 1.73 -10.14 3.04
C SER A 3 2.51 -11.18 2.24
N THR A 4 2.96 -10.84 1.03
CA THR A 4 3.82 -11.71 0.20
C THR A 4 5.22 -11.92 0.76
N ARG A 5 5.66 -11.04 1.68
CA ARG A 5 6.95 -11.09 2.36
C ARG A 5 6.75 -10.86 3.86
N ARG A 6 7.63 -11.41 4.69
CA ARG A 6 7.61 -11.17 6.13
C ARG A 6 7.84 -9.69 6.45
N SER A 7 7.20 -9.22 7.50
CA SER A 7 7.39 -7.84 7.98
C SER A 7 8.75 -7.71 8.64
N LEU A 8 9.43 -6.59 8.40
CA LEU A 8 10.68 -6.29 9.10
C LEU A 8 10.49 -6.14 10.62
N ALA A 9 9.29 -5.75 11.06
CA ALA A 9 8.96 -5.63 12.47
C ALA A 9 8.73 -7.00 13.16
N LEU A 10 8.41 -8.04 12.40
CA LEU A 10 8.12 -9.40 12.90
C LEU A 10 8.76 -10.45 11.96
N PRO A 11 10.10 -10.52 11.89
CA PRO A 11 10.80 -11.34 10.89
C PRO A 11 10.64 -12.86 11.11
N ASP A 12 10.38 -13.28 12.35
CA ASP A 12 10.22 -14.69 12.71
C ASP A 12 8.78 -15.20 12.51
N LEU A 13 7.82 -14.29 12.32
CA LEU A 13 6.42 -14.64 12.15
C LEU A 13 6.14 -14.98 10.68
N PRO A 14 5.69 -16.21 10.35
CA PRO A 14 5.39 -16.57 8.98
C PRO A 14 4.25 -15.75 8.39
N THR A 15 4.26 -15.62 7.07
CA THR A 15 3.11 -15.04 6.34
C THR A 15 1.98 -16.06 6.25
N THR A 16 0.77 -15.60 5.93
CA THR A 16 -0.37 -16.50 5.67
C THR A 16 -0.13 -17.40 4.46
N LEU A 17 0.63 -16.92 3.48
CA LEU A 17 1.08 -17.70 2.33
C LEU A 17 2.07 -18.81 2.76
N GLU A 18 3.07 -18.48 3.59
CA GLU A 18 4.00 -19.47 4.15
C GLU A 18 3.30 -20.49 5.05
N ALA A 19 2.19 -20.09 5.70
CA ALA A 19 1.34 -20.96 6.49
C ALA A 19 0.39 -21.84 5.66
N GLY A 20 0.46 -21.78 4.33
CA GLY A 20 -0.30 -22.66 3.43
C GLY A 20 -1.71 -22.15 3.09
N VAL A 21 -2.00 -20.87 3.28
CA VAL A 21 -3.26 -20.25 2.85
C VAL A 21 -3.01 -19.51 1.53
N PRO A 22 -3.24 -20.13 0.36
CA PRO A 22 -2.94 -19.52 -0.93
C PRO A 22 -3.82 -18.28 -1.19
N ASN A 23 -3.26 -17.29 -1.90
CA ASN A 23 -3.93 -16.04 -2.30
C ASN A 23 -4.55 -15.26 -1.13
N SER A 24 -3.98 -15.38 0.06
CA SER A 24 -4.42 -14.69 1.28
C SER A 24 -3.64 -13.42 1.57
N ASP A 25 -2.73 -13.04 0.69
CA ASP A 25 -2.05 -11.75 0.76
C ASP A 25 -3.04 -10.63 0.50
N TYR A 26 -3.19 -9.77 1.50
CA TYR A 26 -4.04 -8.59 1.44
C TYR A 26 -3.40 -7.53 2.34
N ASN A 27 -2.60 -6.67 1.71
CA ASN A 27 -1.86 -5.64 2.42
C ASN A 27 -2.69 -4.37 2.54
N PHE A 28 -2.85 -3.89 3.77
CA PHE A 28 -3.36 -2.55 4.01
C PHE A 28 -2.33 -1.51 3.59
N TRP A 29 -2.78 -0.49 2.86
CA TRP A 29 -1.95 0.61 2.41
C TRP A 29 -2.62 1.96 2.62
N VAL A 30 -1.78 3.00 2.66
CA VAL A 30 -2.20 4.40 2.73
C VAL A 30 -1.52 5.16 1.60
N GLY A 31 -2.28 5.98 0.89
CA GLY A 31 -1.78 6.78 -0.22
C GLY A 31 -2.38 8.19 -0.23
N MET A 32 -1.77 9.07 -1.02
CA MET A 32 -2.20 10.47 -1.16
C MET A 32 -2.87 10.69 -2.52
N PHE A 33 -3.97 11.43 -2.51
CA PHE A 33 -4.76 11.73 -3.70
C PHE A 33 -4.91 13.25 -3.87
N ALA A 34 -5.05 13.69 -5.12
CA ALA A 34 -5.34 15.06 -5.48
C ALA A 34 -6.56 15.10 -6.42
N PRO A 35 -7.24 16.26 -6.59
CA PRO A 35 -8.32 16.40 -7.56
C PRO A 35 -7.93 15.92 -8.96
N ALA A 36 -8.88 15.31 -9.69
CA ALA A 36 -8.62 14.66 -10.98
C ALA A 36 -8.02 15.60 -12.06
N LYS A 37 -8.23 16.91 -11.94
CA LYS A 37 -7.73 17.93 -12.87
C LYS A 37 -6.48 18.66 -12.36
N THR A 38 -5.88 18.21 -11.26
CA THR A 38 -4.62 18.79 -10.76
C THR A 38 -3.54 18.65 -11.83
N PRO A 39 -2.84 19.75 -12.19
CA PRO A 39 -1.78 19.70 -13.18
C PRO A 39 -0.65 18.72 -12.83
N ARG A 40 -0.06 18.09 -13.85
CA ARG A 40 0.92 17.01 -13.67
C ARG A 40 2.16 17.48 -12.91
N GLU A 41 2.59 18.71 -13.14
CA GLU A 41 3.72 19.32 -12.45
C GLU A 41 3.48 19.45 -10.94
N VAL A 42 2.25 19.75 -10.51
CA VAL A 42 1.89 19.82 -9.09
C VAL A 42 1.90 18.44 -8.46
N VAL A 43 1.36 17.44 -9.16
CA VAL A 43 1.38 16.04 -8.71
C VAL A 43 2.82 15.55 -8.54
N ASN A 44 3.68 15.83 -9.53
CA ASN A 44 5.09 15.45 -9.48
C ASN A 44 5.83 16.15 -8.35
N HIS A 45 5.56 17.43 -8.12
CA HIS A 45 6.14 18.17 -7.00
C HIS A 45 5.74 17.56 -5.65
N LEU A 46 4.44 17.27 -5.45
CA LEU A 46 3.94 16.62 -4.23
C LEU A 46 4.57 15.24 -4.00
N TYR A 47 4.73 14.45 -5.07
CA TYR A 47 5.44 13.16 -4.99
C TYR A 47 6.88 13.34 -4.54
N LEU A 48 7.63 14.27 -5.16
CA LEU A 48 9.05 14.49 -4.81
C LEU A 48 9.22 14.90 -3.35
N GLU A 49 8.41 15.82 -2.84
CA GLU A 49 8.48 16.24 -1.43
C GLU A 49 8.04 15.12 -0.48
N THR A 50 7.03 14.33 -0.85
CA THR A 50 6.60 13.17 -0.05
C THR A 50 7.68 12.10 -0.02
N ALA A 51 8.30 11.77 -1.14
CA ALA A 51 9.39 10.79 -1.22
C ALA A 51 10.61 11.24 -0.40
N LYS A 52 10.93 12.54 -0.38
CA LYS A 52 11.95 13.10 0.51
C LYS A 52 11.57 12.90 1.98
N ALA A 53 10.33 13.22 2.36
CA ALA A 53 9.86 13.06 3.74
C ALA A 53 9.89 11.60 4.20
N LEU A 54 9.48 10.65 3.35
CA LEU A 54 9.54 9.21 3.65
C LEU A 54 10.96 8.66 3.80
N ARG A 55 11.98 9.40 3.35
CA ARG A 55 13.40 9.07 3.54
C ARG A 55 14.00 9.73 4.78
N ALA A 56 13.31 10.68 5.40
CA ALA A 56 13.75 11.30 6.66
C ALA A 56 13.76 10.26 7.79
N ALA A 57 14.83 10.27 8.59
CA ALA A 57 15.06 9.25 9.61
C ALA A 57 13.96 9.19 10.67
N ASP A 58 13.47 10.35 11.10
CA ASP A 58 12.41 10.48 12.10
C ASP A 58 11.06 9.95 11.59
N VAL A 59 10.75 10.18 10.31
CA VAL A 59 9.55 9.62 9.66
C VAL A 59 9.66 8.11 9.53
N ARG A 60 10.80 7.60 9.06
CA ARG A 60 11.07 6.17 8.94
C ARG A 60 10.94 5.45 10.28
N GLU A 61 11.49 6.03 11.35
CA GLU A 61 11.40 5.45 12.67
C GLU A 61 9.96 5.39 13.19
N LYS A 62 9.18 6.47 12.99
CA LYS A 62 7.76 6.49 13.35
C LYS A 62 6.95 5.45 12.57
N MET A 63 7.18 5.33 11.26
CA MET A 63 6.51 4.30 10.44
C MET A 63 6.88 2.89 10.91
N ALA A 64 8.15 2.62 11.16
CA ALA A 64 8.60 1.31 11.65
C ALA A 64 7.94 0.95 12.99
N ARG A 65 7.79 1.92 13.92
CA ARG A 65 7.06 1.72 15.18
C ARG A 65 5.58 1.41 14.99
N LEU A 66 4.97 1.88 13.90
CA LEU A 66 3.60 1.54 13.50
C LEU A 66 3.53 0.22 12.70
N GLY A 67 4.66 -0.45 12.47
CA GLY A 67 4.73 -1.64 11.60
C GLY A 67 4.50 -1.33 10.11
N ALA A 68 4.60 -0.07 9.72
CA ALA A 68 4.40 0.39 8.36
C ALA A 68 5.74 0.52 7.61
N GLU A 69 5.72 0.19 6.33
CA GLU A 69 6.88 0.29 5.44
C GLU A 69 6.57 1.29 4.31
N PRO A 70 7.51 2.19 3.96
CA PRO A 70 7.28 3.12 2.85
C PRO A 70 7.16 2.39 1.51
N MET A 71 6.15 2.74 0.71
CA MET A 71 6.07 2.36 -0.69
C MET A 71 6.61 3.49 -1.57
N ASP A 72 7.69 3.21 -2.31
CA ASP A 72 8.36 4.19 -3.19
C ASP A 72 7.82 4.07 -4.63
N TYR A 73 6.51 4.27 -4.79
CA TYR A 73 5.86 4.31 -6.11
C TYR A 73 5.78 5.74 -6.61
N ASN A 74 6.21 5.95 -7.85
CA ASN A 74 5.94 7.20 -8.56
C ASN A 74 4.42 7.31 -8.90
N PRO A 75 3.94 8.49 -9.32
CA PRO A 75 2.51 8.70 -9.59
C PRO A 75 1.92 7.72 -10.61
N GLU A 76 2.66 7.33 -11.64
CA GLU A 76 2.22 6.39 -12.66
C GLU A 76 2.11 4.97 -12.11
N GLN A 77 3.10 4.52 -11.33
CA GLN A 77 3.11 3.23 -10.65
C GLN A 77 1.97 3.14 -9.63
N PHE A 78 1.77 4.19 -8.84
CA PHE A 78 0.68 4.24 -7.86
C PHE A 78 -0.70 4.19 -8.53
N ASN A 79 -0.88 4.86 -9.68
CA ASN A 79 -2.10 4.75 -10.47
C ASN A 79 -2.34 3.34 -11.03
N ALA A 80 -1.29 2.65 -11.47
CA ALA A 80 -1.40 1.27 -11.93
C ALA A 80 -1.81 0.34 -10.78
N TYR A 81 -1.10 0.45 -9.65
CA TYR A 81 -1.40 -0.29 -8.42
C TYR A 81 -2.85 -0.08 -7.96
N LEU A 82 -3.32 1.18 -7.94
CA LEU A 82 -4.69 1.48 -7.54
C LEU A 82 -5.74 0.81 -8.43
N ARG A 83 -5.51 0.72 -9.75
CA ARG A 83 -6.44 0.03 -10.66
C ARG A 83 -6.51 -1.47 -10.38
N GLU A 84 -5.36 -2.08 -10.09
CA GLU A 84 -5.26 -3.49 -9.73
C GLU A 84 -5.97 -3.76 -8.40
N GLU A 85 -5.73 -2.92 -7.39
CA GLU A 85 -6.38 -2.99 -6.08
C GLU A 85 -7.89 -2.86 -6.17
N ILE A 86 -8.40 -1.90 -6.96
CA ILE A 86 -9.84 -1.73 -7.18
C ILE A 86 -10.44 -2.98 -7.83
N ALA A 87 -9.79 -3.52 -8.85
CA ALA A 87 -10.27 -4.72 -9.55
C ALA A 87 -10.29 -5.95 -8.63
N ALA A 88 -9.21 -6.18 -7.87
CA ALA A 88 -9.10 -7.28 -6.92
C ALA A 88 -10.16 -7.17 -5.82
N ASN A 89 -10.35 -5.98 -5.24
CA ASN A 89 -11.35 -5.74 -4.20
C ASN A 89 -12.78 -5.92 -4.70
N ALA A 90 -13.09 -5.44 -5.91
CA ALA A 90 -14.41 -5.63 -6.50
C ALA A 90 -14.72 -7.13 -6.70
N ALA A 91 -13.74 -7.92 -7.16
CA ALA A 91 -13.88 -9.36 -7.30
C ALA A 91 -14.08 -10.05 -5.94
N LEU A 92 -13.31 -9.65 -4.92
CA LEU A 92 -13.41 -10.17 -3.55
C LEU A 92 -14.78 -9.89 -2.93
N VAL A 93 -15.25 -8.64 -2.95
CA VAL A 93 -16.56 -8.23 -2.43
C VAL A 93 -17.68 -9.04 -3.09
N LYS A 94 -17.63 -9.21 -4.42
CA LYS A 94 -18.59 -10.00 -5.17
C LYS A 94 -18.58 -11.48 -4.77
N ALA A 95 -17.39 -12.07 -4.64
CA ALA A 95 -17.24 -13.48 -4.27
C ALA A 95 -17.70 -13.75 -2.83
N ALA A 96 -17.47 -12.81 -1.91
CA ALA A 96 -17.86 -12.90 -0.52
C ALA A 96 -19.34 -12.55 -0.26
N GLY A 97 -20.07 -12.05 -1.26
CA GLY A 97 -21.47 -11.63 -1.12
C GLY A 97 -21.66 -10.42 -0.19
N ILE A 98 -20.61 -9.62 0.01
CA ILE A 98 -20.63 -8.44 0.87
C ILE A 98 -21.46 -7.35 0.18
N LYS A 99 -22.38 -6.74 0.94
CA LYS A 99 -23.19 -5.60 0.49
C LYS A 99 -22.79 -4.38 1.31
N SER A 100 -22.70 -3.21 0.67
CA SER A 100 -22.72 -1.95 1.40
C SER A 100 -24.10 -1.81 2.05
N GLU A 101 -24.13 -1.40 3.32
CA GLU A 101 -25.37 -1.02 4.01
C GLU A 101 -26.13 0.08 3.26
#